data_AF-A0AB74HD71-F1
#
_entry.id   AF-A0AB74HD71-F1
#
_cell.length_a   1.000
_cell.length_b   1.000
_cell.length_c   1.000
_cell.angle_alpha   90.00
_cell.angle_beta   90.00
_cell.angle_gamma   90.00
#
_symmetry.space_group_name_H-M   'P 1'
#
loop_
_entity.id
_entity.type
_entity.pdbx_description
1 polymer ?
#
loop_
_entity_poly.entity_id
_entity_poly.type
_entity_poly.pdbx_seq_one_letter_code
_entity_poly.pdbx_strand_id
1 'polypeptide(L)'
;MATTKKLSFGLDKAGGVALILARIGAALLWIIAALAAVVWVVFLISPRSFAANFGSVDLNVGGAFTLSIKGDLLDYSYNLQNFHDGPVNMVATISTGLARMVVYALLALAFSEMAALCKDLTVWLADGRDATPFQGMVSDRLNRAGWYLIVAPIVGLVNFIVCFLAGTGGNWGLWMSGMMVMIGIILLLIARIFDYGMGLQREVDGLL
;
A
#
# COMPACT_ATOMS: atom_id res chain seq x y z
N MET A 1 17.64 -9.42 37.15
CA MET A 1 16.17 -9.60 37.21
C MET A 1 15.35 -8.29 37.11
N ALA A 2 15.94 -7.10 37.34
CA ALA A 2 15.24 -5.82 37.19
C ALA A 2 15.25 -5.22 35.76
N THR A 3 16.17 -5.66 34.89
CA THR A 3 16.35 -5.17 33.52
C THR A 3 15.32 -5.74 32.53
N THR A 4 14.84 -6.97 32.74
CA THR A 4 13.85 -7.63 31.88
C THR A 4 12.45 -6.99 31.98
N LYS A 5 12.07 -6.49 33.17
CA LYS A 5 10.76 -5.86 33.42
C LYS A 5 10.60 -4.47 32.77
N LYS A 6 11.70 -3.74 32.57
CA LYS A 6 11.68 -2.44 31.87
C LYS A 6 11.61 -2.60 30.36
N LEU A 7 12.24 -3.65 29.81
CA LEU A 7 12.15 -3.96 28.38
C LEU A 7 10.73 -4.36 27.98
N SER A 8 10.05 -5.20 28.78
CA SER A 8 8.67 -5.62 28.49
C SER A 8 7.68 -4.44 28.52
N PHE A 9 7.83 -3.52 29.49
CA PHE A 9 6.96 -2.35 29.61
C PHE A 9 7.13 -1.32 28.48
N GLY A 10 8.37 -1.16 27.97
CA GLY A 10 8.64 -0.33 26.80
C GLY A 10 8.11 -0.94 25.50
N LEU A 11 8.23 -2.27 25.36
CA LEU A 11 7.73 -3.03 24.21
C LEU A 11 6.19 -3.03 24.14
N ASP A 12 5.50 -3.14 25.28
CA ASP A 12 4.04 -3.05 25.36
C ASP A 12 3.52 -1.69 24.89
N LYS A 13 4.17 -0.60 25.32
CA LYS A 13 3.79 0.76 24.94
C LYS A 13 4.10 1.04 23.47
N ALA A 14 5.26 0.59 22.98
CA ALA A 14 5.66 0.73 21.59
C ALA A 14 4.78 -0.12 20.65
N GLY A 15 4.42 -1.35 21.04
CA GLY A 15 3.54 -2.24 20.30
C GLY A 15 2.11 -1.69 20.20
N GLY A 16 1.58 -1.15 21.30
CA GLY A 16 0.27 -0.49 21.31
C GLY A 16 0.21 0.75 20.41
N VAL A 17 1.26 1.59 20.42
CA VAL A 17 1.35 2.77 19.55
C VAL A 17 1.48 2.35 18.08
N ALA A 18 2.31 1.37 17.76
CA ALA A 18 2.47 0.86 16.40
C ALA A 18 1.16 0.29 15.83
N LEU A 19 0.40 -0.44 16.65
CA LEU A 19 -0.92 -0.97 16.27
C LEU A 19 -1.92 0.13 15.96
N ILE A 20 -2.00 1.16 16.81
CA ILE A 20 -2.91 2.29 16.60
C ILE A 20 -2.52 3.03 15.32
N LEU A 21 -1.23 3.29 15.12
CA LEU A 21 -0.72 3.97 13.92
C LEU A 21 -1.03 3.18 12.65
N ALA A 22 -0.82 1.86 12.66
CA ALA A 22 -1.08 1.00 11.51
C ALA A 22 -2.58 0.92 11.17
N ARG A 23 -3.46 0.87 12.18
CA ARG A 23 -4.92 0.90 11.97
C ARG A 23 -5.41 2.24 11.42
N ILE A 24 -4.92 3.35 11.98
CA ILE A 24 -5.26 4.68 11.49
C ILE A 24 -4.78 4.82 10.04
N GLY A 25 -3.55 4.38 9.74
CA GLY A 25 -3.00 4.37 8.39
C GLY A 25 -3.86 3.55 7.42
N ALA A 26 -4.24 2.33 7.79
CA ALA A 26 -5.11 1.48 6.97
C ALA A 26 -6.49 2.13 6.72
N ALA A 27 -7.13 2.67 7.76
CA ALA A 27 -8.43 3.32 7.65
C ALA A 27 -8.37 4.56 6.74
N LEU A 28 -7.33 5.38 6.91
CA LEU A 28 -7.11 6.57 6.10
C LEU A 28 -6.86 6.21 4.63
N LEU A 29 -6.11 5.14 4.36
CA LEU A 29 -5.89 4.65 2.99
C LEU A 29 -7.19 4.13 2.34
N TRP A 30 -8.05 3.44 3.09
CA TRP A 30 -9.36 3.03 2.58
C TRP A 30 -10.28 4.22 2.29
N ILE A 31 -10.27 5.25 3.14
CA ILE A 31 -11.03 6.49 2.89
C ILE A 31 -10.51 7.18 1.62
N ILE A 32 -9.19 7.28 1.45
CA ILE A 32 -8.58 7.86 0.24
C ILE A 32 -8.94 7.02 -1.00
N ALA A 33 -8.90 5.69 -0.90
CA ALA A 33 -9.27 4.81 -2.01
C ALA A 33 -10.74 5.00 -2.42
N ALA A 34 -11.65 5.07 -1.44
CA ALA A 34 -13.07 5.31 -1.69
C ALA A 34 -13.30 6.70 -2.31
N LEU A 35 -12.65 7.74 -1.79
CA LEU A 35 -12.75 9.09 -2.32
C LEU A 35 -12.19 9.18 -3.74
N ALA A 36 -11.05 8.53 -4.02
CA ALA A 36 -10.48 8.43 -5.36
C ALA A 36 -11.43 7.70 -6.33
N ALA A 37 -12.11 6.64 -5.88
CA ALA A 37 -13.10 5.94 -6.68
C ALA A 37 -14.32 6.82 -7.00
N VAL A 38 -14.84 7.55 -6.01
CA VAL A 38 -15.96 8.48 -6.21
C VAL A 38 -15.58 9.57 -7.20
N VAL A 39 -14.41 10.19 -7.03
CA VAL A 39 -13.87 11.18 -7.98
C VAL A 39 -13.80 10.56 -9.37
N TRP A 40 -13.19 9.39 -9.52
CA TRP A 40 -13.06 8.72 -10.81
C TRP A 40 -14.40 8.40 -11.49
N VAL A 41 -15.41 7.94 -10.74
CA VAL A 41 -16.76 7.69 -11.27
C VAL A 41 -17.43 8.98 -11.75
N VAL A 42 -17.29 10.08 -10.99
CA VAL A 42 -17.80 11.39 -11.42
C VAL A 42 -17.11 11.84 -12.71
N PHE A 43 -15.80 11.60 -12.85
CA PHE A 43 -15.06 11.80 -14.10
C PHE A 43 -15.62 11.01 -15.29
N LEU A 44 -16.06 9.77 -15.10
CA LEU A 44 -16.65 8.99 -16.19
C LEU A 44 -18.04 9.49 -16.62
N ILE A 45 -18.82 10.05 -15.70
CA ILE A 45 -20.20 10.49 -15.96
C ILE A 45 -20.24 11.86 -16.66
N SER A 46 -19.35 12.79 -16.29
CA SER A 46 -19.31 14.14 -16.85
C SER A 46 -18.02 14.44 -17.63
N PRO A 47 -17.74 13.73 -18.74
CA PRO A 47 -16.47 13.90 -19.44
C PRO A 47 -16.37 15.16 -20.30
N ARG A 48 -17.45 15.93 -20.42
CA ARG A 48 -17.48 17.17 -21.24
C ARG A 48 -17.19 18.44 -20.44
N SER A 49 -17.04 18.34 -19.11
CA SER A 49 -16.79 19.46 -18.19
C SER A 49 -15.35 19.48 -17.67
N PHE A 50 -14.40 18.88 -18.40
CA PHE A 50 -12.99 18.85 -18.02
C PHE A 50 -12.28 20.15 -18.37
N ALA A 51 -11.54 20.69 -17.42
CA ALA A 51 -10.42 21.59 -17.66
C ALA A 51 -9.14 20.77 -17.48
N ALA A 52 -8.35 20.63 -18.53
CA ALA A 52 -7.08 19.94 -18.44
C ALA A 52 -6.00 20.93 -17.96
N ASN A 53 -5.28 20.56 -16.91
CA ASN A 53 -4.18 21.34 -16.33
C ASN A 53 -2.89 20.49 -16.36
N PHE A 54 -1.71 21.10 -16.26
CA PHE A 54 -0.45 20.36 -16.45
C PHE A 54 -0.33 19.19 -15.46
N GLY A 55 -0.41 17.95 -15.97
CA GLY A 55 -0.36 16.74 -15.14
C GLY A 55 -1.59 16.50 -14.26
N SER A 56 -2.69 17.23 -14.45
CA SER A 56 -3.97 16.94 -13.78
C SER A 56 -5.16 17.20 -14.67
N VAL A 57 -6.20 16.37 -14.55
CA VAL A 57 -7.50 16.67 -15.15
C VAL A 57 -8.38 17.20 -14.02
N ASP A 58 -8.89 18.42 -14.19
CA ASP A 58 -9.74 19.10 -13.22
C ASP A 58 -11.20 19.09 -13.71
N LEU A 59 -12.12 18.70 -12.84
CA LEU A 59 -13.56 18.82 -13.02
C LEU A 59 -14.08 19.94 -12.16
N ASN A 60 -14.73 20.91 -12.78
CA ASN A 60 -15.49 21.92 -12.08
C ASN A 60 -16.97 21.51 -12.00
N VAL A 61 -17.44 21.18 -10.79
CA VAL A 61 -18.85 20.85 -10.54
C VAL A 61 -19.57 22.12 -10.10
N GLY A 62 -20.13 22.84 -11.07
CA GLY A 62 -21.05 23.97 -10.82
C GLY A 62 -20.44 25.18 -10.10
N GLY A 63 -19.12 25.39 -10.17
CA GLY A 63 -18.43 26.56 -9.60
C GLY A 63 -18.14 26.48 -8.10
N ALA A 64 -18.53 25.40 -7.42
CA ALA A 64 -18.39 25.26 -5.97
C ALA A 64 -17.24 24.32 -5.55
N PHE A 65 -16.93 23.29 -6.36
CA PHE A 65 -15.89 22.31 -6.04
C PHE A 65 -15.10 21.92 -7.30
N THR A 66 -13.77 21.86 -7.15
CA THR A 66 -12.85 21.38 -8.19
C THR A 66 -12.30 20.02 -7.79
N LEU A 67 -12.62 18.98 -8.55
CA LEU A 67 -12.09 17.62 -8.35
C LEU A 67 -10.95 17.38 -9.33
N SER A 68 -9.82 16.85 -8.87
CA SER A 68 -8.62 16.71 -9.69
C SER A 68 -8.08 15.29 -9.68
N ILE A 69 -7.81 14.73 -10.86
CA ILE A 69 -7.04 13.48 -11.02
C ILE A 69 -5.63 13.86 -11.46
N LYS A 70 -4.67 13.69 -10.56
CA LYS A 70 -3.24 13.87 -10.87
C LYS A 70 -2.69 12.68 -11.64
N GLY A 71 -1.79 12.98 -12.57
CA GLY A 71 -1.04 12.01 -13.37
C GLY A 71 0.14 11.38 -12.65
N ASP A 72 0.26 11.61 -11.34
CA ASP A 72 1.30 11.03 -10.50
C ASP A 72 0.75 9.82 -9.73
N LEU A 73 1.42 8.68 -9.90
CA LEU A 73 1.20 7.45 -9.15
C LEU A 73 2.54 6.94 -8.61
N LEU A 74 2.71 7.00 -7.28
CA LEU A 74 3.97 6.71 -6.59
C LEU A 74 5.10 7.63 -7.09
N ASP A 75 5.87 7.18 -8.08
CA ASP A 75 6.94 7.93 -8.75
C ASP A 75 6.78 8.01 -10.28
N TYR A 76 5.69 7.46 -10.82
CA TYR A 76 5.38 7.55 -12.23
C TYR A 76 4.54 8.79 -12.44
N SER A 77 5.05 9.74 -13.20
CA SER A 77 4.24 10.82 -13.74
C SER A 77 3.94 10.52 -15.20
N TYR A 78 2.69 10.69 -15.60
CA TYR A 78 2.31 10.62 -17.01
C TYR A 78 1.44 11.81 -17.37
N ASN A 79 1.61 12.26 -18.60
CA ASN A 79 0.91 13.38 -19.17
C ASN A 79 -0.50 12.93 -19.56
N LEU A 80 -1.48 13.27 -18.72
CA LEU A 80 -2.90 13.08 -19.02
C LEU A 80 -3.37 13.90 -20.26
N GLN A 81 -2.56 14.89 -20.64
CA GLN A 81 -2.71 15.70 -21.85
C GLN A 81 -1.34 15.93 -22.51
N ASN A 82 -1.27 15.85 -23.84
CA ASN A 82 -0.02 16.10 -24.58
C ASN A 82 0.27 17.61 -24.77
N PHE A 83 -0.75 18.48 -24.75
CA PHE A 83 -0.66 19.94 -24.94
C PHE A 83 -1.73 20.68 -24.13
N HIS A 84 -1.53 21.98 -23.85
CA HIS A 84 -2.40 22.83 -23.01
C HIS A 84 -3.86 22.93 -23.50
N ASP A 85 -4.08 22.78 -24.82
CA ASP A 85 -5.39 22.75 -25.48
C ASP A 85 -5.69 21.40 -26.15
N GLY A 86 -4.91 20.36 -25.83
CA GLY A 86 -5.01 19.05 -26.45
C GLY A 86 -6.20 18.24 -25.93
N PRO A 87 -6.77 17.32 -26.74
CA PRO A 87 -7.81 16.42 -26.25
C PRO A 87 -7.27 15.56 -25.10
N VAL A 88 -8.04 15.46 -24.02
CA VAL A 88 -7.72 14.60 -22.86
C VAL A 88 -7.63 13.14 -23.33
N ASN A 89 -6.54 12.46 -22.98
CA ASN A 89 -6.41 11.05 -23.30
C ASN A 89 -7.26 10.22 -22.32
N MET A 90 -8.44 9.78 -22.77
CA MET A 90 -9.36 8.99 -21.95
C MET A 90 -8.73 7.68 -21.49
N VAL A 91 -7.91 7.03 -22.32
CA VAL A 91 -7.25 5.76 -21.96
C VAL A 91 -6.32 5.97 -20.77
N ALA A 92 -5.48 7.00 -20.82
CA ALA A 92 -4.58 7.34 -19.72
C ALA A 92 -5.36 7.74 -18.46
N THR A 93 -6.48 8.44 -18.58
CA THR A 93 -7.31 8.84 -17.43
C THR A 93 -7.99 7.65 -16.75
N ILE A 94 -8.53 6.71 -17.56
CA ILE A 94 -9.17 5.49 -17.08
C ILE A 94 -8.14 4.57 -16.41
N SER A 95 -7.02 4.32 -17.08
CA SER A 95 -5.97 3.42 -16.57
C SER A 95 -5.38 3.96 -15.26
N THR A 96 -5.14 5.26 -15.21
CA THR A 96 -4.66 5.99 -14.03
C THR A 96 -5.59 5.87 -12.84
N GLY A 97 -6.88 6.15 -13.04
CA GLY A 97 -7.85 6.08 -11.95
C GLY A 97 -7.91 4.67 -11.38
N LEU A 98 -7.93 3.66 -12.26
CA LEU A 98 -7.97 2.26 -11.87
C LEU A 98 -6.69 1.82 -11.15
N ALA A 99 -5.52 2.13 -11.71
CA ALA A 99 -4.24 1.80 -11.12
C ALA A 99 -4.07 2.45 -9.74
N ARG A 100 -4.53 3.70 -9.58
CA ARG A 100 -4.48 4.43 -8.31
C ARG A 100 -5.36 3.80 -7.24
N MET A 101 -6.56 3.35 -7.59
CA MET A 101 -7.42 2.59 -6.67
C MET A 101 -6.75 1.29 -6.22
N VAL A 102 -6.16 0.53 -7.16
CA VAL A 102 -5.48 -0.72 -6.85
C VAL A 102 -4.27 -0.48 -5.94
N VAL A 103 -3.45 0.53 -6.21
CA VAL A 103 -2.28 0.87 -5.37
C VAL A 103 -2.72 1.27 -3.96
N TYR A 104 -3.76 2.11 -3.81
CA TYR A 104 -4.27 2.47 -2.48
C TYR A 104 -4.86 1.27 -1.74
N ALA A 105 -5.57 0.38 -2.44
CA ALA A 105 -6.08 -0.85 -1.84
C ALA A 105 -4.94 -1.77 -1.37
N LEU A 106 -3.90 -1.96 -2.19
CA LEU A 106 -2.72 -2.77 -1.81
C LEU A 106 -1.99 -2.19 -0.61
N LEU A 107 -1.80 -0.87 -0.56
CA LEU A 107 -1.23 -0.18 0.59
C LEU A 107 -2.12 -0.36 1.83
N ALA A 108 -3.44 -0.19 1.69
CA ALA A 108 -4.38 -0.37 2.80
C ALA A 108 -4.33 -1.81 3.34
N LEU A 109 -4.26 -2.81 2.44
CA LEU A 109 -4.10 -4.20 2.80
C LEU A 109 -2.77 -4.45 3.52
N ALA A 110 -1.65 -3.93 3.01
CA ALA A 110 -0.35 -4.04 3.67
C ALA A 110 -0.37 -3.47 5.10
N PHE A 111 -0.93 -2.27 5.29
CA PHE A 111 -1.06 -1.66 6.63
C PHE A 111 -2.03 -2.45 7.53
N SER A 112 -3.09 -3.03 6.97
CA SER A 112 -4.03 -3.86 7.74
C SER A 112 -3.39 -5.16 8.25
N GLU A 113 -2.55 -5.81 7.43
CA GLU A 113 -1.81 -7.01 7.82
C GLU A 113 -0.77 -6.68 8.91
N MET A 114 -0.09 -5.54 8.79
CA MET A 114 0.85 -5.05 9.82
C MET A 114 0.13 -4.72 11.13
N ALA A 115 -1.04 -4.08 11.07
CA ALA A 115 -1.86 -3.82 12.26
C ALA A 115 -2.31 -5.12 12.94
N ALA A 116 -2.70 -6.11 12.16
CA ALA A 116 -3.11 -7.41 12.67
C ALA A 116 -1.91 -8.19 13.25
N LEU A 117 -0.74 -8.12 12.63
CA LEU A 117 0.51 -8.65 13.15
C LEU A 117 0.88 -8.05 14.50
N CYS A 118 0.86 -6.71 14.62
CA CYS A 118 1.11 -6.04 15.90
C CYS A 118 0.11 -6.48 16.97
N LYS A 119 -1.16 -6.69 16.61
CA LYS A 119 -2.19 -7.14 17.55
C LYS A 119 -1.84 -8.51 18.11
N ASP A 120 -1.54 -9.46 17.22
CA ASP A 120 -1.29 -10.83 17.62
C ASP A 120 0.00 -10.93 18.45
N LEU A 121 1.03 -10.15 18.10
CA LEU A 121 2.25 -10.01 18.90
C LEU A 121 1.98 -9.42 20.29
N THR A 122 1.13 -8.39 20.41
CA THR A 122 0.76 -7.83 21.72
C THR A 122 -0.04 -8.80 22.58
N VAL A 123 -0.94 -9.57 21.97
CA VAL A 123 -1.70 -10.62 22.68
C VAL A 123 -0.76 -11.71 23.16
N TRP A 124 0.14 -12.18 22.30
CA TRP A 124 1.16 -13.17 22.66
C TRP A 124 2.06 -12.69 23.82
N LEU A 125 2.52 -11.44 23.77
CA LEU A 125 3.34 -10.86 24.83
C LEU A 125 2.60 -10.81 26.18
N ALA A 126 1.29 -10.60 26.14
CA ALA A 126 0.43 -10.55 27.33
C ALA A 126 0.11 -11.95 27.89
N ASP A 127 -0.05 -12.97 27.02
CA ASP A 127 -0.49 -14.31 27.41
C ASP A 127 0.62 -15.16 28.03
N GLY A 128 1.89 -14.83 27.75
CA GLY A 128 3.04 -15.16 28.58
C GLY A 128 3.08 -16.55 29.21
N ARG A 129 3.11 -17.63 28.40
CA ARG A 129 3.78 -18.94 28.61
C ARG A 129 3.29 -19.94 27.55
N ASP A 130 4.20 -20.80 27.10
CA ASP A 130 3.99 -22.01 26.29
C ASP A 130 3.62 -21.90 24.79
N ALA A 131 3.25 -20.73 24.26
CA ALA A 131 3.09 -20.56 22.80
C ALA A 131 4.35 -19.98 22.15
N THR A 132 4.88 -20.60 21.09
CA THR A 132 6.07 -20.10 20.39
C THR A 132 5.74 -18.83 19.58
N PRO A 133 6.67 -17.86 19.45
CA PRO A 133 6.47 -16.68 18.60
C PRO A 133 6.44 -17.03 17.10
N PHE A 134 6.80 -18.26 16.75
CA PHE A 134 6.79 -18.85 15.41
C PHE A 134 5.43 -19.49 15.12
N GLN A 135 4.37 -18.68 15.13
CA GLN A 135 3.08 -19.15 14.65
C GLN A 135 3.04 -18.94 13.12
N GLY A 136 2.59 -19.94 12.36
CA GLY A 136 2.48 -19.81 10.89
C GLY A 136 1.62 -18.64 10.44
N MET A 137 0.72 -18.18 11.33
CA MET A 137 -0.06 -16.96 11.13
C MET A 137 0.79 -15.69 11.00
N VAL A 138 1.95 -15.61 11.66
CA VAL A 138 2.87 -14.45 11.58
C VAL A 138 3.63 -14.44 10.25
N SER A 139 4.18 -15.59 9.83
CA SER A 139 4.90 -15.68 8.55
C SER A 139 3.97 -15.48 7.35
N ASP A 140 2.75 -16.03 7.39
CA ASP A 140 1.75 -15.84 6.34
C ASP A 140 1.35 -14.38 6.15
N ARG A 141 1.15 -13.64 7.24
CA ARG A 141 0.80 -12.22 7.18
C ARG A 141 1.94 -11.35 6.69
N LEU A 142 3.16 -11.65 7.13
CA LEU A 142 4.35 -10.94 6.69
C LEU A 142 4.65 -11.19 5.20
N ASN A 143 4.39 -12.43 4.75
CA ASN A 143 4.46 -12.82 3.35
C ASN A 143 3.46 -12.01 2.50
N ARG A 144 2.19 -11.95 2.92
CA ARG A 144 1.16 -11.15 2.24
C ARG A 144 1.50 -9.66 2.21
N ALA A 145 1.91 -9.08 3.34
CA ALA A 145 2.32 -7.68 3.41
C ALA A 145 3.52 -7.38 2.49
N GLY A 146 4.50 -8.28 2.43
CA GLY A 146 5.64 -8.18 1.53
C GLY A 146 5.22 -8.19 0.05
N TRP A 147 4.32 -9.09 -0.33
CA TRP A 147 3.78 -9.14 -1.69
C TRP A 147 2.98 -7.90 -2.05
N TYR A 148 2.12 -7.38 -1.16
CA TYR A 148 1.35 -6.17 -1.45
C TYR A 148 2.26 -4.95 -1.72
N LEU A 149 3.39 -4.86 -1.02
CA LEU A 149 4.38 -3.79 -1.22
C LEU A 149 5.18 -3.94 -2.52
N ILE A 150 5.38 -5.15 -3.02
CA ILE A 150 6.04 -5.41 -4.32
C ILE A 150 5.06 -5.24 -5.48
N VAL A 151 3.81 -5.66 -5.32
CA VAL A 151 2.79 -5.58 -6.37
C VAL A 151 2.38 -4.12 -6.63
N ALA A 152 2.36 -3.26 -5.61
CA ALA A 152 2.02 -1.84 -5.78
C ALA A 152 2.89 -1.10 -6.84
N PRO A 153 4.23 -1.16 -6.82
CA PRO A 153 5.06 -0.56 -7.87
C PRO A 153 4.96 -1.29 -9.22
N ILE A 154 4.65 -2.60 -9.24
CA ILE A 154 4.38 -3.33 -10.49
C ILE A 154 3.11 -2.78 -11.17
N VAL A 155 2.05 -2.51 -10.40
CA VAL A 155 0.82 -1.88 -10.93
C VAL A 155 1.13 -0.49 -11.50
N GLY A 156 1.99 0.29 -10.84
CA GLY A 156 2.46 1.57 -11.36
C GLY A 156 3.20 1.44 -12.69
N LEU A 157 4.10 0.46 -12.81
CA LEU A 157 4.84 0.15 -14.03
C LEU A 157 3.91 -0.28 -15.17
N VAL A 158 2.97 -1.18 -14.89
CA VAL A 158 1.98 -1.62 -15.89
C VAL A 158 1.14 -0.44 -16.37
N ASN A 159 0.69 0.43 -15.46
CA ASN A 159 -0.03 1.64 -15.84
C ASN A 159 0.82 2.57 -16.72
N PHE A 160 2.11 2.72 -16.41
CA PHE A 160 3.03 3.48 -17.24
C PHE A 160 3.15 2.90 -18.66
N ILE A 161 3.28 1.58 -18.81
CA ILE A 161 3.30 0.92 -20.14
C ILE A 161 2.00 1.18 -20.90
N VAL A 162 0.84 1.06 -20.24
CA VAL A 162 -0.47 1.32 -20.85
C VAL A 162 -0.57 2.78 -21.32
N CYS A 163 -0.18 3.73 -20.47
CA CYS A 163 -0.15 5.15 -20.80
C CYS A 163 0.82 5.45 -21.96
N PHE A 164 1.99 4.83 -21.97
CA PHE A 164 2.98 4.98 -23.05
C PHE A 164 2.45 4.45 -24.39
N LEU A 165 1.84 3.26 -24.40
CA LEU A 165 1.19 2.69 -25.60
C LEU A 165 0.01 3.53 -26.08
N ALA A 166 -0.69 4.22 -25.17
CA ALA A 166 -1.75 5.17 -25.49
C ALA A 166 -1.22 6.50 -26.07
N GLY A 167 0.10 6.65 -26.27
CA GLY A 167 0.71 7.85 -26.85
C GLY A 167 0.85 9.01 -25.87
N THR A 168 0.88 8.74 -24.56
CA THR A 168 1.18 9.76 -23.54
C THR A 168 2.64 9.68 -23.10
N GLY A 169 3.27 10.85 -22.97
CA GLY A 169 4.61 10.95 -22.37
C GLY A 169 4.55 10.85 -20.86
N GLY A 170 5.65 10.50 -20.20
CA GLY A 170 5.73 10.46 -18.74
C GLY A 170 7.15 10.44 -18.23
N ASN A 171 7.33 10.78 -16.96
CA ASN A 171 8.60 10.66 -16.26
C ASN A 171 8.55 9.51 -15.26
N TRP A 172 9.69 8.86 -15.07
CA TRP A 172 9.82 7.74 -14.17
C TRP A 172 10.86 8.05 -13.10
N GLY A 173 10.40 8.26 -11.87
CA GLY A 173 11.25 8.19 -10.67
C GLY A 173 11.24 6.76 -10.10
N LEU A 174 12.35 6.30 -9.53
CA LEU A 174 12.44 4.97 -8.92
C LEU A 174 12.55 5.01 -7.39
N TRP A 175 12.38 6.19 -6.81
CA TRP A 175 12.77 6.43 -5.43
C TRP A 175 11.82 5.77 -4.43
N MET A 176 10.54 6.13 -4.44
CA MET A 176 9.52 5.54 -3.57
C MET A 176 9.25 4.06 -3.89
N SER A 177 9.22 3.72 -5.18
CA SER A 177 9.00 2.39 -5.72
C SER A 177 10.13 1.46 -5.32
N GLY A 178 11.38 1.92 -5.41
CA GLY A 178 12.55 1.19 -4.95
C GLY A 178 12.51 0.92 -3.44
N MET A 179 12.14 1.92 -2.63
CA MET A 179 11.98 1.72 -1.18
C MET A 179 10.89 0.70 -0.85
N MET A 180 9.74 0.75 -1.54
CA MET A 180 8.65 -0.22 -1.33
C MET A 180 9.07 -1.65 -1.67
N VAL A 181 9.77 -1.85 -2.78
CA VAL A 181 10.31 -3.17 -3.16
C VAL A 181 11.32 -3.66 -2.12
N MET A 182 12.26 -2.81 -1.69
CA MET A 182 13.24 -3.17 -0.68
C MET A 182 12.59 -3.59 0.64
N ILE A 183 11.62 -2.81 1.13
CA ILE A 183 10.86 -3.13 2.33
C ILE A 183 10.09 -4.45 2.13
N GLY A 184 9.44 -4.62 0.98
CA GLY A 184 8.73 -5.86 0.65
C GLY A 184 9.63 -7.09 0.68
N ILE A 185 10.83 -7.01 0.10
CA ILE A 185 11.83 -8.09 0.14
C ILE A 185 12.27 -8.38 1.58
N ILE A 186 12.52 -7.35 2.38
CA ILE A 186 12.88 -7.51 3.80
C ILE A 186 11.77 -8.26 4.54
N LEU A 187 10.50 -7.92 4.33
CA LEU A 187 9.37 -8.61 4.94
C LEU A 187 9.29 -10.09 4.51
N LEU A 188 9.52 -10.38 3.24
CA LEU A 188 9.56 -11.76 2.73
C LEU A 188 10.73 -12.56 3.33
N LEU A 189 11.90 -11.96 3.48
CA LEU A 189 13.06 -12.60 4.10
C LEU A 189 12.78 -12.92 5.57
N ILE A 190 12.19 -11.99 6.30
CA ILE A 190 11.78 -12.23 7.68
C ILE A 190 10.75 -13.38 7.73
N ALA A 191 9.75 -13.39 6.84
CA ALA A 191 8.76 -14.47 6.78
C ALA A 191 9.41 -15.85 6.60
N ARG A 192 10.43 -15.94 5.73
CA ARG A 192 11.23 -17.15 5.53
C ARG A 192 12.02 -17.57 6.77
N ILE A 193 12.57 -16.63 7.52
CA ILE A 193 13.26 -16.93 8.79
C ILE A 193 12.27 -17.52 9.80
N PHE A 194 11.06 -16.98 9.88
CA PHE A 194 10.02 -17.51 10.75
C PHE A 194 9.56 -18.91 10.32
N ASP A 195 9.37 -19.15 9.02
CA ASP A 195 9.03 -20.48 8.49
C ASP A 195 10.10 -21.52 8.80
N TYR A 196 11.37 -21.15 8.65
CA TYR A 196 12.49 -22.03 8.98
C TYR A 196 12.55 -22.34 10.49
N GLY A 197 12.33 -21.33 11.34
CA GLY A 197 12.23 -21.51 12.80
C GLY A 197 11.11 -22.47 13.21
N MET A 198 9.94 -22.42 12.54
CA MET A 198 8.86 -23.39 12.75
C MET A 198 9.25 -24.81 12.34
N GLY A 199 9.97 -24.96 11.23
CA GLY A 199 10.47 -26.25 10.76
C GLY A 199 11.35 -26.92 11.81
N LEU A 200 12.31 -26.16 12.36
CA LEU A 200 13.19 -26.64 13.42
C LEU A 200 12.44 -27.01 14.70
N GLN A 201 11.42 -26.25 15.10
CA GLN A 201 10.61 -26.59 16.27
C GLN A 201 9.84 -27.90 16.10
N ARG A 202 9.26 -28.14 14.92
CA ARG A 202 8.59 -29.41 14.62
C ARG A 202 9.53 -30.61 14.60
N GLU A 203 10.75 -30.43 14.12
CA GLU A 203 11.76 -31.48 14.13
C GLU A 203 12.20 -31.83 15.56
N VAL A 204 12.32 -30.84 16.44
CA VAL A 204 12.68 -31.05 17.86
C VAL A 204 11.52 -31.64 18.66
N ASP A 205 10.29 -31.15 18.47
CA ASP A 205 9.09 -31.69 19.14
C ASP A 205 8.74 -33.11 18.65
N GLY A 206 9.12 -33.47 17.42
CA GLY A 206 8.94 -34.82 16.87
C GLY A 206 9.99 -35.84 17.33
N LEU A 207 11.05 -35.40 18.02
CA LEU A 207 12.14 -36.23 18.54
C LEU A 207 12.00 -36.57 20.05
N LEU A 208 11.04 -35.96 20.75
CA LEU A 208 10.66 -36.25 22.13
C LEU A 208 9.43 -37.15 22.20
#